data_AF-A0A497EB31-F1
#
_entry.id   AF-A0A497EB31-F1
#
_cell.length_a   1.000
_cell.length_b   1.000
_cell.length_c   1.000
_cell.angle_alpha   90.00
_cell.angle_beta   90.00
_cell.angle_gamma   90.00
#
_symmetry.space_group_name_H-M   'P 1'
#
loop_
_entity.id
_entity.type
_entity.pdbx_description
1 polymer ?
#
loop_
_entity_poly.entity_id
_entity_poly.type
_entity_poly.pdbx_seq_one_letter_code
_entity_poly.pdbx_strand_id
1 'polypeptide(L)'
;MGEKFGGKEVNKEFVKQGADGVTDEDFVNVVENAEQIEKKFGIGPLKRFYDDFLLLISLVKDYWSGDYREIPYSSIAAVVFALIYVLSPIDLIPDFIPVLGLMDDAAVVALCL
;
A
#
# COMPACT_ATOMS: atom_id res chain seq x y z
N MET A 1 -7.07 1.55 18.69
CA MET A 1 -5.92 1.41 17.78
C MET A 1 -6.10 2.51 16.73
N GLY A 2 -5.29 3.56 16.76
CA GLY A 2 -5.38 4.69 15.83
C GLY A 2 -4.24 4.64 14.83
N GLU A 3 -4.54 4.77 13.54
CA GLU A 3 -3.51 4.84 12.49
C GLU A 3 -2.80 6.20 12.56
N LYS A 4 -1.48 6.23 12.38
CA LYS A 4 -0.72 7.48 12.37
C LYS A 4 -0.59 7.99 10.95
N PHE A 5 -1.22 9.13 10.67
CA PHE A 5 -0.99 9.90 9.44
C PHE A 5 -0.32 11.23 9.78
N GLY A 6 0.85 11.50 9.18
CA GLY A 6 1.52 12.80 9.29
C GLY A 6 2.01 13.20 10.70
N GLY A 7 2.35 12.23 11.56
CA GLY A 7 2.90 12.50 12.90
C GLY A 7 1.87 12.78 14.00
N LYS A 8 0.57 12.72 13.70
CA LYS A 8 -0.51 12.80 14.70
C LYS A 8 -1.24 11.45 14.77
N GLU A 9 -1.56 11.02 16.00
CA GLU A 9 -2.39 9.84 16.22
C GLU A 9 -3.84 10.15 15.84
N VAL A 10 -4.36 9.46 14.81
CA VAL A 10 -5.79 9.53 14.48
C VAL A 10 -6.53 8.73 15.55
N ASN A 11 -6.99 9.43 16.58
CA ASN A 11 -7.75 8.86 17.68
C ASN A 11 -9.20 9.40 17.69
N LYS A 12 -10.06 8.83 18.53
CA LYS A 12 -11.47 9.24 18.62
C LYS A 12 -11.64 10.73 18.97
N GLU A 13 -10.70 11.31 19.71
CA GLU A 13 -10.73 12.73 20.05
C GLU A 13 -10.31 13.63 18.89
N PHE A 14 -9.36 13.18 18.06
CA PHE A 14 -8.96 13.88 16.84
C PHE A 14 -10.12 13.91 15.83
N VAL A 15 -10.83 12.79 15.67
CA VAL A 15 -12.03 12.73 14.83
C VAL A 15 -13.14 13.62 15.39
N LYS A 16 -13.34 13.64 16.71
CA LYS A 16 -14.31 14.54 17.35
C LYS A 16 -13.96 16.02 17.18
N GLN A 17 -12.72 16.43 17.45
CA GLN A 17 -12.29 17.82 17.28
C GLN A 17 -12.38 18.27 15.82
N GLY A 18 -12.07 17.39 14.87
CA GLY A 18 -12.26 17.67 13.45
C GLY A 18 -13.72 17.84 13.08
N ALA A 19 -14.61 17.00 13.62
CA ALA A 19 -16.05 17.06 13.36
C ALA A 19 -16.73 18.26 14.01
N ASP A 20 -16.33 18.63 15.24
CA ASP A 20 -16.88 19.77 15.99
C ASP A 20 -16.54 21.12 15.34
N GLY A 21 -15.51 21.16 14.48
CA GLY A 21 -15.09 22.36 13.75
C GLY A 21 -15.69 22.52 12.35
N VAL A 22 -16.52 21.58 11.87
CA VAL A 22 -17.12 21.65 10.53
C VAL A 22 -18.30 22.63 10.54
N THR A 23 -18.27 23.60 9.64
CA THR A 23 -19.29 24.65 9.50
C THR A 23 -20.14 24.45 8.24
N ASP A 24 -21.29 25.14 8.18
CA ASP A 24 -22.16 25.14 6.99
C ASP A 24 -21.42 25.64 5.72
N GLU A 25 -20.45 26.54 5.89
CA GLU A 25 -19.60 27.04 4.79
C GLU A 25 -18.69 25.93 4.24
N ASP A 26 -18.17 25.05 5.10
CA ASP A 26 -17.37 23.90 4.68
C ASP A 26 -18.21 22.92 3.84
N PHE A 27 -19.48 22.72 4.22
CA PHE A 27 -20.40 21.89 3.43
C PHE A 27 -20.66 22.49 2.04
N VAL A 28 -20.94 23.79 1.95
CA VAL A 28 -21.13 24.48 0.67
C VAL A 28 -19.88 24.37 -0.19
N ASN A 29 -18.71 24.63 0.39
CA ASN A 29 -17.44 24.52 -0.31
C ASN A 29 -17.19 23.11 -0.87
N VAL A 30 -17.51 22.05 -0.12
CA VAL A 30 -17.36 20.67 -0.58
C VAL A 30 -18.31 20.36 -1.74
N VAL A 31 -19.58 20.77 -1.65
CA VAL A 31 -20.59 20.52 -2.69
C VAL A 31 -20.27 21.28 -3.97
N GLU A 32 -19.92 22.56 -3.88
CA GLU A 32 -19.59 23.38 -5.05
C GLU A 32 -18.31 22.91 -5.75
N ASN A 33 -17.37 22.33 -5.00
CA ASN A 33 -16.11 21.83 -5.55
C ASN A 33 -16.12 20.32 -5.82
N ALA A 34 -17.26 19.63 -5.66
CA ALA A 34 -17.35 18.17 -5.80
C ALA A 34 -16.82 17.70 -7.16
N GLU A 35 -17.16 18.37 -8.26
CA GLU A 35 -16.68 18.01 -9.61
C GLU A 35 -15.15 18.12 -9.74
N GLN A 36 -14.54 19.12 -9.10
CA GLN A 36 -13.09 19.29 -9.11
C GLN A 36 -12.39 18.23 -8.25
N ILE A 37 -13.02 17.86 -7.12
CA ILE A 37 -12.54 16.77 -6.27
C ILE A 37 -12.61 15.45 -7.04
N GLU A 38 -13.74 15.15 -7.69
CA GLU A 38 -13.91 13.97 -8.53
C GLU A 38 -12.89 13.93 -9.69
N LYS A 39 -12.65 15.05 -10.38
CA LYS A 39 -11.61 15.12 -11.42
C LYS A 39 -10.21 14.84 -10.87
N LYS A 40 -9.88 15.32 -9.67
CA LYS A 40 -8.60 15.03 -9.02
C LYS A 40 -8.43 13.54 -8.69
N PHE A 41 -9.52 12.87 -8.30
CA PHE A 41 -9.53 11.43 -8.07
C PHE A 41 -9.51 10.61 -9.37
N GLY A 42 -10.24 11.04 -10.41
CA GLY A 42 -10.47 10.26 -11.64
C GLY A 42 -9.50 10.52 -12.80
N ILE A 43 -8.72 11.61 -12.79
CA ILE A 43 -7.82 11.97 -13.92
C ILE A 43 -6.38 12.23 -13.44
N GLY A 44 -6.17 12.21 -12.12
CA GLY A 44 -4.93 12.61 -11.49
C GLY A 44 -3.95 11.48 -11.13
N PRO A 45 -2.90 11.83 -10.39
CA PRO A 45 -1.88 10.88 -9.90
C PRO A 45 -2.46 9.71 -9.10
N LEU A 46 -3.59 9.90 -8.41
CA LEU A 46 -4.26 8.86 -7.63
C LEU A 46 -4.82 7.73 -8.52
N LYS A 47 -5.45 8.08 -9.64
CA LYS A 47 -5.91 7.07 -10.60
C LYS A 47 -4.74 6.28 -11.15
N ARG A 48 -3.65 6.94 -11.53
CA ARG A 48 -2.45 6.26 -12.02
C ARG A 48 -1.88 5.30 -10.98
N PHE A 49 -1.76 5.75 -9.73
CA PHE A 49 -1.33 4.89 -8.63
C PHE A 49 -2.24 3.66 -8.45
N TYR A 50 -3.56 3.84 -8.54
CA TYR A 50 -4.51 2.74 -8.47
C TYR A 50 -4.39 1.80 -9.68
N ASP A 51 -4.24 2.33 -10.89
CA ASP A 51 -4.01 1.54 -12.10
C ASP A 51 -2.72 0.72 -11.98
N ASP A 52 -1.62 1.33 -11.50
CA ASP A 52 -0.33 0.66 -11.27
C ASP A 52 -0.45 -0.43 -10.20
N PHE A 53 -1.20 -0.17 -9.11
CA PHE A 53 -1.48 -1.16 -8.07
C PHE A 53 -2.26 -2.37 -8.63
N LEU A 54 -3.28 -2.14 -9.44
CA LEU A 54 -4.02 -3.20 -10.12
C LEU A 54 -3.14 -3.97 -11.12
N LEU A 55 -2.23 -3.28 -11.79
CA LEU A 55 -1.26 -3.89 -12.70
C LEU A 55 -0.31 -4.83 -11.95
N LEU A 56 0.22 -4.41 -10.80
CA LEU A 56 1.07 -5.25 -9.95
C LEU A 56 0.32 -6.49 -9.44
N ILE A 57 -0.95 -6.36 -9.05
CA ILE A 57 -1.79 -7.51 -8.68
C ILE A 57 -1.95 -8.46 -9.87
N SER A 58 -2.19 -7.92 -11.07
CA SER A 58 -2.35 -8.72 -12.28
C SER A 58 -1.06 -9.47 -12.62
N LEU A 59 0.10 -8.80 -12.53
CA LEU A 59 1.41 -9.42 -12.71
C LEU A 59 1.65 -10.60 -11.75
N VAL A 60 1.28 -10.44 -10.48
CA VAL A 60 1.39 -11.52 -9.49
C VAL A 60 0.47 -12.70 -9.84
N LYS A 61 -0.75 -12.43 -10.32
CA LYS A 61 -1.70 -13.48 -10.74
C LYS A 61 -1.20 -14.25 -11.96
N ASP A 62 -0.69 -13.55 -12.97
CA ASP A 62 -0.18 -14.15 -14.20
C ASP A 62 1.07 -14.99 -13.90
N TYR A 63 1.93 -14.50 -13.01
CA TYR A 63 3.08 -15.26 -12.53
C TYR A 63 2.67 -16.52 -11.77
N TRP A 64 1.70 -16.41 -10.84
CA TRP A 64 1.21 -17.56 -10.08
C TRP A 64 0.58 -18.62 -10.98
N SER A 65 -0.21 -18.21 -11.96
CA SER A 65 -0.90 -19.09 -12.91
C SER A 65 0.05 -19.75 -13.92
N GLY A 66 1.26 -19.21 -14.08
CA GLY A 66 2.27 -19.72 -15.00
C GLY A 66 2.23 -19.09 -16.39
N ASP A 67 1.30 -18.17 -16.64
CA ASP A 67 1.12 -17.47 -17.91
C ASP A 67 2.26 -16.49 -18.21
N TYR A 68 2.96 -16.00 -17.17
CA TYR A 68 4.10 -15.10 -17.31
C TYR A 68 5.24 -15.45 -16.33
N ARG A 69 6.35 -16.00 -16.84
CA ARG A 69 7.51 -16.45 -16.03
C ARG A 69 8.85 -15.84 -16.47
N GLU A 70 8.81 -14.79 -17.29
CA GLU A 70 10.03 -14.15 -17.82
C GLU A 70 10.81 -13.33 -16.76
N ILE A 71 10.15 -12.97 -15.66
CA ILE A 71 10.77 -12.18 -14.60
C ILE A 71 11.29 -13.07 -13.46
N PRO A 72 12.43 -12.71 -12.84
CA PRO A 72 12.97 -13.45 -11.69
C PRO A 72 11.96 -13.53 -10.54
N TYR A 73 11.97 -14.67 -9.84
CA TYR A 73 11.14 -14.88 -8.66
C TYR A 73 11.35 -13.80 -7.58
N SER A 74 12.60 -13.34 -7.40
CA SER A 74 12.93 -12.29 -6.43
C SER A 74 12.20 -10.97 -6.72
N SER A 75 12.02 -10.61 -7.98
CA SER A 75 11.27 -9.42 -8.38
C SER A 75 9.78 -9.57 -8.04
N ILE A 76 9.18 -10.74 -8.30
CA ILE A 76 7.79 -11.01 -7.90
C ILE A 76 7.63 -11.00 -6.39
N ALA A 77 8.56 -11.61 -5.65
CA ALA A 77 8.55 -11.61 -4.19
C ALA A 77 8.57 -10.17 -3.63
N ALA A 78 9.37 -9.29 -4.21
CA ALA A 78 9.41 -7.88 -3.84
C ALA A 78 8.07 -7.15 -4.11
N VAL A 79 7.43 -7.44 -5.25
CA VAL A 79 6.09 -6.89 -5.57
C VAL A 79 5.05 -7.37 -4.56
N VAL A 80 5.02 -8.66 -4.26
CA VAL A 80 4.09 -9.24 -3.26
C VAL A 80 4.32 -8.61 -1.89
N PHE A 81 5.57 -8.47 -1.46
CA PHE A 81 5.93 -7.82 -0.19
C PHE A 81 5.42 -6.37 -0.14
N ALA A 82 5.63 -5.60 -1.22
CA ALA A 82 5.13 -4.24 -1.31
C ALA A 82 3.59 -4.17 -1.25
N LEU A 83 2.89 -5.08 -1.92
CA LEU A 83 1.42 -5.15 -1.88
C LEU A 83 0.91 -5.46 -0.46
N ILE A 84 1.56 -6.40 0.25
CA ILE A 84 1.19 -6.72 1.64
C ILE A 84 1.41 -5.51 2.56
N TYR A 85 2.52 -4.79 2.38
CA TYR A 85 2.82 -3.57 3.15
C TYR A 85 1.75 -2.48 2.96
N VAL A 86 1.21 -2.34 1.74
CA VAL A 86 0.11 -1.41 1.46
C VAL A 86 -1.18 -1.82 2.18
N LEU A 87 -1.46 -3.12 2.33
CA LEU A 87 -2.68 -3.65 2.97
C LEU A 87 -2.63 -3.60 4.51
N SER A 88 -1.47 -3.85 5.10
CA SER A 88 -1.25 -3.68 6.54
C SER A 88 0.14 -3.06 6.77
N PRO A 89 0.23 -1.72 6.91
CA PRO A 89 1.51 -1.03 7.09
C PRO A 89 2.22 -1.36 8.42
N ILE A 90 1.55 -2.04 9.35
CA ILE A 90 2.02 -2.28 10.72
C ILE A 90 2.47 -3.74 10.94
N ASP A 91 1.89 -4.73 10.26
CA ASP A 91 2.14 -6.16 10.57
C ASP A 91 3.43 -6.73 9.96
N LEU A 92 4.00 -6.14 8.91
CA LEU A 92 5.14 -6.74 8.18
C LEU A 92 6.52 -6.42 8.77
N ILE A 93 6.65 -5.30 9.50
CA ILE A 93 7.90 -4.86 10.16
C ILE A 93 8.20 -5.67 11.44
N PRO A 94 7.22 -6.04 12.28
CA PRO A 94 7.46 -6.84 13.49
C PRO A 94 7.76 -8.32 13.20
N ASP A 95 7.14 -8.93 12.18
CA ASP A 95 7.22 -10.39 11.94
C ASP A 95 8.41 -10.85 11.05
N PHE A 96 9.15 -9.93 10.41
CA PHE A 96 10.30 -10.25 9.51
C PHE A 96 11.69 -10.22 10.18
N ILE A 97 11.76 -9.95 11.49
CA ILE A 97 12.95 -10.13 12.33
C ILE A 97 13.06 -11.64 12.66
N PRO A 98 14.20 -12.38 12.61
CA PRO A 98 15.50 -12.30 11.92
C PRO A 98 15.91 -13.69 11.34
N VAL A 99 15.02 -14.45 10.67
CA VAL A 99 15.28 -15.84 10.22
C VAL A 99 15.66 -15.97 8.73
N LEU A 100 15.19 -15.04 7.87
CA LEU A 100 15.30 -15.21 6.42
C LEU A 100 16.70 -14.99 5.85
N GLY A 101 17.60 -14.31 6.58
CA GLY A 101 18.99 -14.12 6.14
C GLY A 101 19.81 -15.42 6.13
N LEU A 102 19.48 -16.40 6.99
CA LEU A 102 20.26 -17.65 7.10
C LEU A 102 19.95 -18.66 5.99
N MET A 103 18.79 -18.55 5.35
CA MET A 103 18.38 -19.49 4.30
C MET A 103 19.09 -19.21 2.98
N ASP A 104 19.38 -17.94 2.67
CA ASP A 104 20.06 -17.54 1.43
C ASP A 104 21.56 -17.90 1.47
N ASP A 105 22.23 -17.64 2.59
CA ASP A 105 23.65 -18.02 2.79
C ASP A 105 23.86 -19.56 2.78
N ALA A 106 22.92 -20.33 3.36
CA ALA A 106 22.98 -21.79 3.34
C ALA A 106 22.76 -22.38 1.93
N ALA A 107 21.91 -21.75 1.11
CA ALA A 107 21.66 -22.18 -0.27
C ALA A 107 22.89 -21.95 -1.17
N VAL A 108 23.60 -20.83 -0.99
CA VAL A 108 24.84 -20.53 -1.72
C VAL A 108 25.98 -21.49 -1.35
N VAL A 109 26.14 -21.80 -0.06
CA VAL A 109 27.16 -22.77 0.40
C VAL A 109 26.86 -24.20 -0.08
N ALA A 110 25.60 -24.63 -0.09
CA ALA A 110 25.20 -25.94 -0.62
C ALA A 110 25.34 -26.05 -2.15
N LEU A 111 25.30 -24.94 -2.88
CA LEU A 111 25.59 -24.89 -4.31
C LEU A 111 27.10 -24.91 -4.64
N CYS A 112 27.96 -24.55 -3.69
CA CYS A 112 29.40 -24.51 -3.85
C CYS A 112 30.15 -25.74 -3.29
N LEU A 113 29.43 -26.65 -2.63
CA LEU A 113 29.91 -27.97 -2.17
C LEU A 113 29.46 -29.07 -3.14
#